data_AF-A0ABD1CM40-F1
#
_entry.id   AF-A0ABD1CM40-F1
#
_cell.length_a   1.000
_cell.length_b   1.000
_cell.length_c   1.000
_cell.angle_alpha   90.00
_cell.angle_beta   90.00
_cell.angle_gamma   90.00
#
_symmetry.space_group_name_H-M   'P 1'
#
loop_
_entity.id
_entity.type
_entity.pdbx_description
1 polymer ?
#
loop_
_entity_poly.entity_id
_entity_poly.type
_entity_poly.pdbx_seq_one_letter_code
_entity_poly.pdbx_strand_id
1 'polypeptide(L)'
;MDVNVTSRFGELENLYTFLVDDLADRRTDQLPFLYSPMWPITILMVYFGAVYIWVPKFMENRKPYDLKNIMIGYNLAQVVACYAIIRHFFKYGWTFEYLCTPASCPITRPTQLR
;
A
#
# COMPACT_ATOMS: atom_id res chain seq x y z
N MET A 1 -13.58 6.12 -34.44
CA MET A 1 -12.77 5.98 -33.21
C MET A 1 -11.39 6.53 -33.54
N ASP A 2 -10.93 7.52 -32.78
CA ASP A 2 -9.74 8.30 -33.14
C ASP A 2 -8.46 7.50 -32.87
N VAL A 3 -7.61 7.35 -33.88
CA VAL A 3 -6.35 6.58 -33.84
C VAL A 3 -5.43 7.04 -32.68
N ASN A 4 -5.49 8.33 -32.33
CA ASN A 4 -4.75 8.94 -31.24
C ASN A 4 -5.24 8.50 -29.83
N VAL A 5 -6.50 8.10 -29.71
CA VAL A 5 -7.06 7.63 -28.44
C VAL A 5 -6.61 6.19 -28.19
N THR A 6 -6.70 5.33 -29.20
CA THR A 6 -6.26 3.93 -29.11
C THR A 6 -4.76 3.80 -28.83
N SER A 7 -3.91 4.65 -29.44
CA SER A 7 -2.47 4.64 -29.16
C SER A 7 -2.14 5.03 -27.72
N ARG A 8 -2.83 6.04 -27.17
CA ARG A 8 -2.65 6.47 -25.78
C ARG A 8 -3.10 5.42 -24.76
N PHE A 9 -4.19 4.71 -25.05
CA PHE A 9 -4.63 3.59 -24.22
C PHE A 9 -3.61 2.46 -24.23
N GLY A 10 -3.07 2.09 -25.39
CA GLY A 10 -2.01 1.08 -25.48
C GLY A 10 -0.74 1.48 -24.72
N GLU A 11 -0.35 2.76 -24.75
CA GLU A 11 0.80 3.27 -24.01
C GLU A 11 0.57 3.23 -22.48
N LEU A 12 -0.65 3.53 -22.03
CA LEU A 12 -1.06 3.42 -20.63
C LEU A 12 -1.08 1.97 -20.14
N GLU A 13 -1.58 1.03 -20.95
CA GLU A 13 -1.57 -0.39 -20.61
C GLU A 13 -0.15 -0.92 -20.45
N ASN A 14 0.75 -0.58 -21.38
CA ASN A 14 2.17 -0.97 -21.30
C ASN A 14 2.87 -0.37 -20.07
N LEU A 15 2.54 0.88 -19.73
CA LEU A 15 3.09 1.51 -18.52
C LEU A 15 2.55 0.83 -17.25
N TYR A 16 1.27 0.47 -17.24
CA TYR A 16 0.65 -0.22 -16.11
C TYR A 16 1.27 -1.60 -15.89
N THR A 17 1.37 -2.43 -16.92
CA THR A 17 1.97 -3.77 -16.82
C THR A 17 3.44 -3.70 -16.39
N PHE A 18 4.20 -2.73 -16.92
CA PHE A 18 5.58 -2.52 -16.50
C PHE A 18 5.70 -2.16 -15.00
N LEU A 19 4.86 -1.25 -14.51
CA LEU A 19 4.95 -0.79 -13.12
C LEU A 19 4.39 -1.81 -12.12
N VAL A 20 3.29 -2.48 -12.46
CA VAL A 20 2.53 -3.34 -11.54
C VAL A 20 2.95 -4.79 -11.62
N ASP A 21 3.29 -5.30 -12.80
CA ASP A 21 3.63 -6.71 -12.99
C ASP A 21 5.15 -6.92 -13.06
N ASP A 22 5.87 -6.13 -13.86
CA ASP A 22 7.32 -6.33 -14.07
C ASP A 22 8.18 -5.85 -12.88
N LEU A 23 7.77 -4.76 -12.22
CA LEU A 23 8.52 -4.18 -11.09
C LEU A 23 8.08 -4.69 -9.71
N ALA A 24 6.94 -5.40 -9.61
CA ALA A 24 6.43 -5.84 -8.32
C ALA A 24 7.27 -6.96 -7.70
N ASP A 25 7.46 -6.90 -6.38
CA ASP A 25 8.11 -7.99 -5.65
C ASP A 25 7.16 -9.18 -5.54
N ARG A 26 7.45 -10.25 -6.28
CA ARG A 26 6.69 -11.50 -6.29
C ARG A 26 6.48 -12.12 -4.91
N ARG A 27 7.30 -11.81 -3.91
CA ARG A 27 7.10 -12.28 -2.51
C ARG A 27 5.83 -11.71 -1.88
N THR A 28 5.38 -10.56 -2.38
CA THR A 28 4.24 -9.83 -1.84
C THR A 28 2.91 -10.15 -2.54
N ASP A 29 2.96 -10.97 -3.59
CA ASP A 29 1.82 -11.34 -4.44
C ASP A 29 0.69 -12.05 -3.66
N GLN A 30 1.07 -12.84 -2.66
CA GLN A 30 0.16 -13.55 -1.77
C GLN A 30 -0.50 -12.66 -0.70
N LEU A 31 -0.05 -11.40 -0.54
CA LEU A 31 -0.67 -10.51 0.44
C LEU A 31 -1.99 -9.93 -0.12
N PRO A 32 -3.09 -10.10 0.62
CA PRO A 32 -4.36 -9.50 0.21
C PRO A 32 -4.23 -7.96 0.17
N PHE A 33 -4.91 -7.34 -0.80
CA PHE A 33 -4.94 -5.89 -1.07
C PHE A 33 -3.67 -5.26 -1.67
N LEU A 34 -2.57 -6.02 -1.83
CA LEU A 34 -1.33 -5.52 -2.42
C LEU A 34 -1.14 -5.95 -3.89
N TYR A 35 -1.86 -6.99 -4.32
CA TYR A 35 -1.83 -7.52 -5.69
C TYR A 35 -2.16 -6.48 -6.77
N SER A 36 -3.09 -5.57 -6.49
CA SER A 36 -3.47 -4.53 -7.44
C SER A 36 -3.57 -3.18 -6.75
N PRO A 37 -2.98 -2.12 -7.33
CA PRO A 37 -3.09 -0.76 -6.80
C PRO A 37 -4.52 -0.22 -6.82
N MET A 38 -5.45 -0.87 -7.54
CA MET A 38 -6.85 -0.49 -7.56
C MET A 38 -7.53 -0.68 -6.19
N TRP A 39 -7.12 -1.68 -5.41
CA TRP A 39 -7.69 -1.93 -4.07
C TRP A 39 -7.51 -0.74 -3.12
N PRO A 40 -6.29 -0.23 -2.86
CA PRO A 40 -6.13 0.92 -1.98
C PRO A 40 -6.81 2.18 -2.54
N ILE A 41 -6.79 2.40 -3.86
CA ILE A 41 -7.44 3.55 -4.49
C ILE A 41 -8.96 3.52 -4.25
N THR A 42 -9.59 2.38 -4.45
CA THR A 42 -11.05 2.22 -4.24
C THR A 42 -11.43 2.46 -2.78
N ILE A 43 -10.67 1.91 -1.83
CA ILE A 43 -10.89 2.12 -0.39
C ILE A 43 -10.76 3.60 -0.04
N LEU A 44 -9.74 4.30 -0.55
CA LEU A 44 -9.55 5.73 -0.31
C LEU A 44 -10.69 6.57 -0.89
N MET A 45 -11.14 6.27 -2.10
CA MET A 45 -12.27 6.95 -2.73
C MET A 45 -13.56 6.78 -1.91
N VAL A 46 -13.84 5.56 -1.46
CA VAL A 46 -14.99 5.28 -0.59
C VAL A 46 -14.86 6.01 0.75
N TYR A 47 -13.67 5.99 1.36
CA TYR A 47 -13.39 6.70 2.61
C TYR A 47 -13.64 8.20 2.49
N PHE A 48 -13.14 8.85 1.44
CA PHE A 48 -13.36 10.28 1.22
C PHE A 48 -14.84 10.61 0.97
N GLY A 49 -15.54 9.81 0.15
CA GLY A 49 -16.97 9.97 -0.05
C GLY A 49 -17.77 9.83 1.26
N ALA A 50 -17.41 8.85 2.09
CA ALA A 50 -18.04 8.65 3.38
C ALA A 50 -17.78 9.83 4.33
N VAL A 51 -16.52 10.24 4.51
CA VAL A 51 -16.12 11.26 5.49
C VAL A 51 -16.59 12.66 5.11
N TYR A 52 -16.53 13.06 3.83
CA TYR A 52 -16.85 14.42 3.44
C TYR A 52 -18.32 14.65 3.09
N ILE A 53 -19.03 13.62 2.63
CA ILE A 53 -20.42 13.79 2.15
C ILE A 53 -21.39 13.08 3.10
N TRP A 54 -21.17 11.79 3.33
CA TRP A 54 -22.17 10.96 4.00
C TRP A 54 -22.24 11.21 5.51
N VAL A 55 -21.09 11.22 6.19
CA VAL A 55 -21.00 11.40 7.65
C VAL A 55 -21.51 12.77 8.09
N PRO A 56 -21.12 13.91 7.47
CA PRO A 56 -21.58 15.22 7.92
C PRO A 56 -23.10 15.38 7.76
N LYS A 57 -23.66 14.90 6.64
CA LYS A 57 -25.11 14.90 6.40
C LYS A 57 -25.86 14.00 7.39
N PHE A 58 -25.28 12.87 7.76
CA PHE A 58 -25.87 11.98 8.76
C PHE A 58 -25.80 12.54 10.19
N MET A 59 -24.78 13.35 10.50
CA MET A 59 -24.55 13.95 11.82
C MET A 59 -25.22 15.31 12.01
N GLU A 60 -25.72 15.96 10.95
CA GLU A 60 -26.31 17.30 10.97
C GLU A 60 -27.40 17.49 12.05
N ASN A 61 -28.24 16.47 12.25
CA ASN A 61 -29.37 16.52 13.19
C ASN A 61 -29.15 15.68 14.46
N ARG A 62 -27.90 15.29 14.77
CA ARG A 62 -27.58 14.43 15.91
C ARG A 62 -26.53 15.07 16.81
N LYS A 63 -26.64 14.81 18.12
CA LYS A 63 -25.60 15.20 19.08
C LYS A 63 -24.32 14.39 18.84
N PRO A 64 -23.13 14.96 19.11
CA PRO A 64 -21.87 14.23 18.98
C PRO A 64 -21.86 13.00 19.88
N TYR A 65 -21.40 11.87 19.34
CA TYR A 65 -21.27 10.63 20.09
C TYR A 65 -20.10 10.72 21.08
N ASP A 66 -20.27 10.18 22.29
CA ASP A 66 -19.16 10.01 23.22
C ASP A 66 -18.36 8.75 22.84
N LEU A 67 -17.27 8.98 22.11
CA LEU A 67 -16.36 7.95 21.62
C LEU A 67 -15.14 7.78 22.53
N LYS A 68 -15.10 8.40 23.71
CA LYS A 68 -13.90 8.45 24.56
C LYS A 68 -13.35 7.06 24.89
N ASN A 69 -14.21 6.14 25.31
CA ASN A 69 -13.78 4.79 25.69
C ASN A 69 -13.30 3.97 24.48
N ILE A 70 -13.96 4.13 23.33
CA ILE A 70 -13.58 3.49 22.07
C ILE A 70 -12.21 4.01 21.61
N MET A 71 -11.99 5.32 21.69
CA MET A 71 -10.74 5.96 21.30
C MET A 71 -9.57 5.53 22.19
N ILE A 72 -9.79 5.41 23.50
CA ILE A 72 -8.78 4.87 24.43
C ILE A 72 -8.42 3.44 24.05
N GLY A 73 -9.42 2.57 23.83
CA GLY A 73 -9.19 1.18 23.42
C GLY A 73 -8.44 1.07 22.08
N TYR A 74 -8.81 1.90 21.11
CA TYR A 74 -8.13 1.99 19.81
C TYR A 74 -6.66 2.37 19.95
N ASN A 75 -6.36 3.42 20.72
CA ASN A 75 -4.97 3.87 20.92
C ASN A 75 -4.12 2.81 21.62
N LEU A 76 -4.68 2.10 22.61
CA LEU A 76 -3.98 0.99 23.27
C LEU A 76 -3.68 -0.15 22.29
N ALA A 77 -4.65 -0.54 21.47
CA ALA A 77 -4.44 -1.54 20.43
C ALA A 77 -3.36 -1.11 19.43
N GLN A 78 -3.34 0.17 19.04
CA GLN A 78 -2.33 0.73 18.15
C GLN A 78 -0.93 0.68 18.76
N VAL A 79 -0.76 1.01 20.05
CA VAL A 79 0.53 0.90 20.74
C VAL A 79 1.03 -0.55 20.76
N VAL A 80 0.15 -1.51 21.06
CA VAL A 80 0.50 -2.94 21.05
C VAL A 80 0.89 -3.40 19.65
N ALA A 81 0.17 -2.98 18.61
CA ALA A 81 0.49 -3.30 17.22
C ALA A 81 1.86 -2.70 16.82
N CYS A 82 2.11 -1.44 17.13
CA CYS A 82 3.41 -0.80 16.87
C CYS A 82 4.55 -1.52 17.59
N TYR A 83 4.36 -1.89 18.86
CA TYR A 83 5.34 -2.66 19.61
C TYR A 83 5.64 -4.02 18.95
N ALA A 84 4.61 -4.73 18.49
CA ALA A 84 4.77 -6.00 17.79
C ALA A 84 5.53 -5.84 16.46
N ILE A 85 5.21 -4.81 15.66
CA ILE A 85 5.91 -4.51 14.40
C ILE A 85 7.38 -4.18 14.68
N ILE A 86 7.66 -3.30 15.65
CA ILE A 86 9.02 -2.91 16.03
C ILE A 86 9.83 -4.14 16.46
N ARG A 87 9.24 -5.04 17.27
CA ARG A 87 9.89 -6.30 17.66
C ARG A 87 10.26 -7.17 16.44
N HIS A 88 9.36 -7.30 15.47
CA HIS A 88 9.65 -8.04 14.23
C HIS A 88 10.73 -7.35 13.43
N PHE A 89 10.70 -6.02 13.34
CA PHE A 89 11.70 -5.23 12.66
C PHE A 89 13.10 -5.45 13.27
N PHE A 90 13.23 -5.42 14.60
CA PHE A 90 14.52 -5.72 15.25
C PHE A 90 14.98 -7.17 15.05
N LYS A 91 14.06 -8.14 15.02
CA LYS A 91 14.40 -9.57 14.85
C LYS A 91 14.84 -9.91 13.42
N TYR A 92 14.25 -9.27 12.41
CA TYR A 92 14.43 -9.65 11.00
C TYR A 92 15.10 -8.57 10.13
N GLY A 93 15.28 -7.34 10.64
CA GLY A 93 15.61 -6.17 9.82
C GLY A 93 16.31 -5.02 10.52
N TRP A 94 16.96 -5.23 11.68
CA TRP A 94 17.86 -4.22 12.29
C TRP A 94 19.33 -4.66 12.46
N THR A 95 19.71 -5.90 12.11
CA THR A 95 21.14 -6.27 12.10
C THR A 95 21.86 -5.46 11.02
N PHE A 96 22.99 -4.80 11.35
CA PHE A 96 23.74 -3.83 10.53
C PHE A 96 24.34 -4.36 9.19
N GLU A 97 23.74 -5.37 8.55
CA GLU A 97 24.15 -5.94 7.26
C GLU A 97 23.53 -5.23 6.05
N TYR A 98 22.99 -4.01 6.19
CA TYR A 98 22.35 -3.27 5.08
C TYR A 98 23.33 -2.70 4.04
N LEU A 99 24.64 -2.79 4.28
CA LEU A 99 25.64 -2.24 3.35
C LEU A 99 25.88 -3.14 2.12
N CYS A 100 25.60 -4.46 2.19
CA CYS A 100 25.41 -5.30 0.99
C CYS A 100 24.46 -6.47 1.29
N THR A 101 23.17 -6.25 1.07
CA THR A 101 22.26 -7.33 0.73
C THR A 101 22.53 -7.80 -0.71
N PRO A 102 22.39 -9.10 -1.04
CA PRO A 102 22.66 -9.62 -2.39
C PRO A 102 21.77 -9.02 -3.50
N ALA A 103 20.70 -8.31 -3.13
CA ALA A 103 19.85 -7.55 -4.04
C ALA A 103 20.42 -6.15 -4.41
N SER A 104 21.39 -5.62 -3.66
CA SER A 104 21.90 -4.25 -3.80
C SER A 104 23.43 -4.14 -3.95
N CYS A 105 24.16 -5.24 -4.13
CA CYS A 105 25.59 -5.24 -4.44
C CYS A 105 25.79 -5.28 -5.99
N PRO A 106 26.32 -4.23 -6.66
CA PRO A 106 26.40 -4.18 -8.12
C PRO A 106 27.58 -4.96 -8.74
N ILE A 107 28.19 -5.93 -8.02
CA ILE A 107 29.46 -6.56 -8.44
C ILE A 107 29.32 -8.02 -8.92
N THR A 108 28.15 -8.66 -8.86
CA THR A 108 27.99 -10.03 -9.41
C THR A 108 26.76 -10.22 -10.28
N ARG A 109 26.78 -9.62 -11.47
CA ARG A 109 26.24 -10.30 -12.66
C ARG A 109 27.22 -10.21 -13.84
N PRO A 110 28.33 -10.98 -13.85
CA PRO A 110 28.91 -11.33 -15.12
C PRO A 110 27.98 -12.37 -15.78
N THR A 111 27.42 -11.97 -16.91
CA THR A 111 27.00 -12.86 -18.02
C THR A 111 25.82 -13.81 -17.76
N GLN A 112 24.66 -13.46 -18.31
CA GLN A 112 23.85 -14.45 -19.03
C GLN A 112 23.50 -13.87 -20.40
N LEU A 113 24.43 -14.09 -21.33
CA LEU A 113 24.22 -14.01 -22.76
C LEU A 113 23.86 -15.44 -23.19
N ARG A 114 22.57 -15.69 -23.43
CA ARG A 114 22.08 -16.76 -24.29
C ARG A 114 20.76 -16.34 -24.91
#